data_AF-A0A4Q4XAX6-F1
#
_entry.id   AF-A0A4Q4XAX6-F1
#
_cell.length_a   1.000
_cell.length_b   1.000
_cell.length_c   1.000
_cell.angle_alpha   90.00
_cell.angle_beta   90.00
_cell.angle_gamma   90.00
#
_symmetry.space_group_name_H-M   'P 1'
#
loop_
_entity.id
_entity.type
_entity.pdbx_description
1 polymer ?
#
loop_
_entity_poly.entity_id
_entity_poly.type
_entity_poly.pdbx_seq_one_letter_code
_entity_poly.pdbx_strand_id
1 'polypeptide(L)'
;MSEPTLAPEAGNATEKALTIRVHDGDNVAIVVNARGLPAGTALADGTVLVEGVPQGHKVALVDLAEGDAIIRYNEVIGYAVKPLPRGSWVNEHAVKLPSAPALDELPLATRPDPKLAKLEGYTFEGYRNADGTVGTKNVLGIMTSVQCVAGVTDYVVGRIKRELLPRFPNVGDVVALNHVTWRSIPTLAARSW
;
A
#
# COMPACT_ATOMS: atom_id res chain seq x y z
N MET A 1 36.34 -13.49 22.70
CA MET A 1 35.00 -14.03 23.02
C MET A 1 34.17 -13.90 21.76
N SER A 2 34.12 -14.99 21.00
CA SER A 2 33.40 -15.11 19.73
C SER A 2 31.98 -15.58 20.04
N GLU A 3 30.98 -14.75 19.72
CA GLU A 3 29.58 -15.14 19.78
C GLU A 3 29.29 -16.22 18.72
N PRO A 4 28.57 -17.29 19.05
CA PRO A 4 28.18 -18.28 18.06
C PRO A 4 26.99 -17.75 17.25
N THR A 5 27.17 -17.66 15.93
CA THR A 5 26.07 -17.46 14.97
C THR A 5 25.09 -18.62 15.09
N LEU A 6 23.89 -18.35 15.63
CA LEU A 6 22.77 -19.27 15.65
C LEU A 6 22.34 -19.56 14.21
N ALA A 7 22.55 -20.81 13.76
CA ALA A 7 21.90 -21.32 12.57
C ALA A 7 20.37 -21.38 12.80
N PRO A 8 19.54 -21.11 11.79
CA PRO A 8 18.09 -21.18 11.95
C PRO A 8 17.66 -22.62 12.24
N GLU A 9 17.06 -22.86 13.41
CA GLU A 9 16.43 -24.13 13.75
C GLU A 9 15.30 -24.42 12.76
N ALA A 10 15.43 -25.51 12.00
CA ALA A 10 14.38 -26.02 11.13
C ALA A 10 13.11 -26.29 11.95
N GLY A 11 11.98 -25.73 11.49
CA GLY A 11 10.70 -25.75 12.19
C GLY A 11 10.19 -27.15 12.54
N ASN A 12 9.57 -27.26 13.72
CA ASN A 12 8.92 -28.46 14.22
C ASN A 12 7.78 -28.91 13.30
N ALA A 13 7.68 -30.20 12.99
CA ALA A 13 6.79 -30.80 11.98
C ALA A 13 5.27 -30.79 12.35
N THR A 14 4.86 -30.00 13.34
CA THR A 14 3.51 -30.00 13.92
C THR A 14 2.64 -28.81 13.55
N GLU A 15 3.19 -27.77 12.91
CA GLU A 15 2.37 -26.68 12.36
C GLU A 15 1.79 -27.06 11.00
N LYS A 16 0.50 -26.78 10.81
CA LYS A 16 -0.16 -26.92 9.52
C LYS A 16 0.54 -26.04 8.48
N ALA A 17 0.86 -26.61 7.31
CA ALA A 17 1.42 -25.85 6.20
C ALA A 17 0.38 -24.86 5.65
N LEU A 18 0.72 -23.57 5.65
CA LEU A 18 -0.14 -22.48 5.21
C LEU A 18 0.50 -21.74 4.04
N THR A 19 -0.26 -21.61 2.97
CA THR A 19 0.10 -20.81 1.79
C THR A 19 -1.06 -19.92 1.35
N ILE A 20 -0.72 -18.80 0.71
CA ILE A 20 -1.69 -17.90 0.09
C ILE A 20 -1.45 -17.88 -1.41
N ARG A 21 -2.46 -18.31 -2.16
CA ARG A 21 -2.60 -18.14 -3.60
C ARG A 21 -3.67 -17.07 -3.83
N VAL A 22 -3.35 -16.01 -4.57
CA VAL A 22 -4.24 -14.84 -4.67
C VAL A 22 -5.31 -15.05 -5.74
N HIS A 23 -4.93 -15.65 -6.86
CA HIS A 23 -5.83 -15.94 -7.97
C HIS A 23 -5.73 -17.41 -8.41
N ASP A 24 -6.81 -17.96 -8.93
CA ASP A 24 -6.87 -19.35 -9.44
C ASP A 24 -6.03 -19.59 -10.69
N GLY A 25 -5.54 -18.52 -11.32
CA GLY A 25 -4.57 -18.55 -12.43
C GLY A 25 -3.11 -18.48 -11.98
N ASP A 26 -2.84 -18.26 -10.70
CA ASP A 26 -1.46 -18.12 -10.20
C ASP A 26 -0.75 -19.46 -10.19
N ASN A 27 0.50 -19.51 -10.65
CA ASN A 27 1.33 -20.71 -10.63
C ASN A 27 2.34 -20.73 -9.46
N VAL A 28 2.28 -19.72 -8.59
CA VAL A 28 3.03 -19.62 -7.34
C VAL A 28 2.12 -19.30 -6.17
N ALA A 29 2.52 -19.69 -4.96
CA ALA A 29 1.90 -19.26 -3.71
C ALA A 29 2.93 -18.69 -2.73
N ILE A 30 2.48 -17.95 -1.72
CA ILE A 30 3.33 -17.41 -0.66
C ILE A 30 3.22 -18.25 0.60
N VAL A 31 4.36 -18.62 1.20
CA VAL A 31 4.41 -19.29 2.50
C VAL A 31 4.17 -18.28 3.62
N VAL A 32 3.27 -18.58 4.55
CA VAL A 32 2.94 -17.64 5.66
C VAL A 32 3.28 -18.15 7.05
N ASN A 33 3.70 -19.41 7.21
CA ASN A 33 4.21 -19.94 8.47
C ASN A 33 5.40 -19.12 8.97
N ALA A 34 5.42 -18.77 10.26
CA ALA A 34 6.39 -17.85 10.85
C ALA A 34 7.85 -18.32 10.69
N ARG A 35 8.10 -19.63 10.67
CA ARG A 35 9.44 -20.22 10.50
C ARG A 35 9.72 -20.67 9.07
N GLY A 36 8.86 -20.33 8.12
CA GLY A 36 8.85 -20.97 6.80
C GLY A 36 8.42 -22.44 6.87
N LEU A 37 8.65 -23.16 5.79
CA LEU A 37 8.33 -24.58 5.66
C LEU A 37 9.57 -25.36 5.22
N PRO A 38 9.92 -26.47 5.89
CA PRO A 38 11.05 -27.30 5.50
C PRO A 38 10.76 -28.12 4.24
N ALA A 39 11.83 -28.60 3.60
CA ALA A 39 11.73 -29.57 2.51
C ALA A 39 10.91 -30.81 2.93
N GLY A 40 10.19 -31.40 1.98
CA GLY A 40 9.30 -32.54 2.20
C GLY A 40 7.92 -32.18 2.78
N THR A 41 7.66 -30.90 3.10
CA THR A 41 6.35 -30.48 3.59
C THR A 41 5.31 -30.58 2.46
N ALA A 42 4.20 -31.26 2.73
CA ALA A 42 3.04 -31.30 1.84
C ALA A 42 2.12 -30.10 2.07
N LEU A 43 1.81 -29.38 1.00
CA LEU A 43 0.85 -28.30 0.95
C LEU A 43 -0.57 -28.84 0.71
N ALA A 44 -1.59 -28.01 0.96
CA ALA A 44 -3.00 -28.42 0.86
C ALA A 44 -3.44 -28.82 -0.56
N ASP A 45 -2.75 -28.35 -1.60
CA ASP A 45 -2.98 -28.67 -3.02
C ASP A 45 -2.23 -29.93 -3.50
N GLY A 46 -1.58 -30.65 -2.57
CA GLY A 46 -0.77 -31.82 -2.86
C GLY A 46 0.66 -31.52 -3.33
N THR A 47 1.06 -30.25 -3.42
CA THR A 47 2.45 -29.87 -3.72
C THR A 47 3.35 -30.28 -2.56
N VAL A 48 4.47 -30.95 -2.83
CA VAL A 48 5.48 -31.27 -1.82
C VAL A 48 6.70 -30.39 -2.04
N LEU A 49 7.16 -29.70 -1.00
CA LEU A 49 8.33 -28.83 -1.11
C LEU A 49 9.60 -29.64 -1.38
N VAL A 50 10.37 -29.25 -2.40
CA VAL A 50 11.66 -29.91 -2.69
C VAL A 50 12.80 -29.34 -1.84
N GLU A 51 12.64 -28.11 -1.35
CA GLU A 51 13.60 -27.39 -0.52
C GLU A 51 12.88 -26.58 0.56
N GLY A 52 13.63 -26.03 1.52
CA GLY A 52 13.07 -25.16 2.54
C GLY A 52 12.66 -23.81 1.96
N VAL A 53 11.42 -23.38 2.20
CA VAL A 53 10.89 -22.09 1.73
C VAL A 53 10.66 -21.18 2.94
N PRO A 54 11.35 -20.02 3.05
CA PRO A 54 11.15 -19.10 4.16
C PRO A 54 9.78 -18.41 4.12
N GLN A 55 9.36 -17.83 5.26
CA GLN A 55 8.14 -17.03 5.34
C GLN A 55 8.18 -15.86 4.34
N GLY A 56 7.06 -15.58 3.67
CA GLY A 56 6.92 -14.48 2.73
C GLY A 56 7.50 -14.76 1.34
N HIS A 57 8.18 -15.90 1.16
CA HIS A 57 8.70 -16.29 -0.13
C HIS A 57 7.72 -17.13 -0.95
N LYS A 58 7.99 -17.18 -2.26
CA LYS A 58 7.18 -17.86 -3.27
C LYS A 58 7.59 -19.33 -3.40
N VAL A 59 6.60 -20.20 -3.52
CA VAL A 59 6.75 -21.61 -3.90
C VAL A 59 6.08 -21.84 -5.25
N ALA A 60 6.70 -22.63 -6.13
CA ALA A 60 6.10 -23.06 -7.40
C ALA A 60 5.03 -24.13 -7.17
N LEU A 61 3.83 -23.93 -7.70
CA LEU A 61 2.70 -24.88 -7.59
C LEU A 61 2.65 -25.88 -8.74
N VAL A 62 3.42 -25.64 -9.79
CA VAL A 62 3.57 -26.46 -10.99
C VAL A 62 5.05 -26.52 -11.38
N ASP A 63 5.40 -27.45 -12.26
CA ASP A 63 6.72 -27.44 -12.89
C ASP A 63 6.82 -26.26 -13.85
N LEU A 64 7.90 -25.48 -13.74
CA LEU A 64 8.22 -24.37 -14.62
C LEU A 64 9.55 -24.65 -15.30
N ALA A 65 9.59 -24.66 -16.63
CA ALA A 65 10.81 -24.72 -17.41
C ALA A 65 11.53 -23.36 -17.39
N GLU A 66 12.80 -23.35 -17.83
CA GLU A 66 13.49 -22.08 -18.09
C GLU A 66 12.74 -21.28 -19.16
N GLY A 67 12.51 -20.00 -18.90
CA GLY A 67 11.73 -19.09 -19.75
C GLY A 67 10.22 -19.09 -19.47
N ASP A 68 9.70 -20.01 -18.65
CA ASP A 68 8.27 -20.03 -18.34
C ASP A 68 7.84 -18.81 -17.52
N ALA A 69 6.62 -18.33 -17.79
CA ALA A 69 6.04 -17.20 -17.08
C ALA A 69 5.72 -17.57 -15.63
N ILE A 70 6.14 -16.73 -14.69
CA ILE A 70 5.76 -16.79 -13.29
C ILE A 70 4.58 -15.85 -13.10
N ILE A 71 3.44 -16.41 -12.70
CA ILE A 71 2.14 -15.74 -12.67
C ILE A 71 1.68 -15.59 -11.22
N ARG A 72 1.46 -14.33 -10.82
CA ARG A 72 0.89 -13.98 -9.51
C ARG A 72 -0.06 -12.81 -9.69
N TYR A 73 -1.18 -12.79 -8.95
CA TYR A 73 -2.27 -11.83 -9.17
C TYR A 73 -2.90 -11.95 -10.57
N ASN A 74 -2.80 -13.12 -11.19
CA ASN A 74 -3.16 -13.38 -12.59
C ASN A 74 -2.34 -12.56 -13.61
N GLU A 75 -1.19 -12.05 -13.23
CA GLU A 75 -0.30 -11.26 -14.08
C GLU A 75 1.10 -11.88 -14.12
N VAL A 76 1.79 -11.72 -15.24
CA VAL A 76 3.17 -12.19 -15.39
C VAL A 76 4.09 -11.26 -14.61
N ILE A 77 4.67 -11.76 -13.53
CA ILE A 77 5.61 -11.00 -12.70
C ILE A 77 7.08 -11.17 -13.13
N GLY A 78 7.34 -12.15 -14.00
CA GLY A 78 8.67 -12.46 -14.53
C GLY A 78 8.71 -13.83 -15.17
N TYR A 79 9.92 -14.24 -15.56
CA TYR A 79 10.17 -15.51 -16.22
C TYR A 79 11.22 -16.30 -15.43
N ALA A 80 11.05 -17.62 -15.36
CA ALA A 80 12.02 -18.49 -14.70
C ALA A 80 13.36 -18.46 -15.45
N VAL A 81 14.48 -18.27 -14.74
CA VAL A 81 15.83 -18.28 -15.37
C VAL A 81 16.48 -19.66 -15.40
N LYS A 82 15.82 -20.63 -14.78
CA LYS A 82 16.22 -22.04 -14.70
C LYS A 82 14.96 -22.88 -14.50
N PRO A 83 15.01 -24.19 -14.75
CA PRO A 83 13.91 -25.08 -14.38
C PRO A 83 13.63 -25.02 -12.88
N LEU A 84 12.36 -24.84 -12.52
CA LEU A 84 11.84 -24.83 -11.16
C LEU A 84 10.77 -25.92 -11.06
N PRO A 85 11.11 -27.12 -10.55
CA PRO A 85 10.12 -28.15 -10.33
C PRO A 85 9.06 -27.68 -9.32
N ARG A 86 7.90 -28.31 -9.38
CA ARG A 86 6.81 -28.10 -8.44
C ARG A 86 7.34 -28.27 -7.00
N GLY A 87 7.04 -27.30 -6.14
CA GLY A 87 7.52 -27.25 -4.76
C GLY A 87 8.86 -26.54 -4.57
N SER A 88 9.49 -26.02 -5.63
CA SER A 88 10.73 -25.22 -5.53
C SER A 88 10.52 -23.83 -4.95
N TRP A 89 11.57 -23.32 -4.33
CA TRP A 89 11.64 -21.95 -3.85
C TRP A 89 11.90 -20.97 -5.00
N VAL A 90 10.95 -20.08 -5.24
CA VAL A 90 11.06 -19.04 -6.28
C VAL A 90 11.56 -17.73 -5.65
N ASN A 91 12.88 -17.64 -5.50
CA ASN A 91 13.56 -16.42 -5.06
C ASN A 91 13.86 -15.46 -6.23
N GLU A 92 14.31 -14.25 -5.91
CA GLU A 92 14.66 -13.19 -6.86
C GLU A 92 15.75 -13.60 -7.86
N HIS A 93 16.66 -14.50 -7.49
CA HIS A 93 17.69 -15.02 -8.40
C HIS A 93 17.13 -16.00 -9.42
N ALA A 94 15.97 -16.60 -9.14
CA ALA A 94 15.29 -17.53 -10.04
C ALA A 94 14.35 -16.82 -11.03
N VAL A 95 14.21 -15.49 -10.96
CA VAL A 95 13.26 -14.71 -11.74
C VAL A 95 13.95 -13.61 -12.54
N LYS A 96 13.70 -13.60 -13.85
CA LYS A 96 14.02 -12.47 -14.73
C LYS A 96 12.79 -11.58 -14.89
N LEU A 97 12.95 -10.30 -14.62
CA LEU A 97 11.87 -9.32 -14.78
C LEU A 97 11.53 -9.12 -16.27
N PRO A 98 10.24 -8.92 -16.60
CA PRO A 98 9.84 -8.55 -17.95
C PRO A 98 10.31 -7.12 -18.26
N SER A 99 10.59 -6.83 -19.53
CA SER A 99 10.79 -5.45 -19.96
C SER A 99 9.45 -4.72 -19.92
N ALA A 100 9.40 -3.56 -19.27
CA ALA A 100 8.21 -2.73 -19.30
C ALA A 100 7.98 -2.21 -20.74
N PRO A 101 6.73 -2.26 -21.25
CA PRO A 101 6.38 -1.62 -22.51
C PRO A 101 6.40 -0.09 -22.37
N ALA A 102 6.41 0.63 -23.49
CA ALA A 102 6.34 2.09 -23.46
C ALA A 102 4.94 2.56 -23.01
N LEU A 103 4.86 3.75 -22.40
CA LEU A 103 3.61 4.26 -21.83
C LEU A 103 2.53 4.49 -22.91
N ASP A 104 2.94 4.89 -24.10
CA ASP A 104 2.09 5.13 -25.28
C ASP A 104 1.64 3.82 -25.97
N GLU A 105 2.28 2.70 -25.67
CA GLU A 105 1.89 1.37 -26.16
C GLU A 105 0.88 0.68 -25.24
N LEU A 106 0.64 1.21 -24.03
CA LEU A 106 -0.30 0.62 -23.08
C LEU A 106 -1.75 0.78 -23.56
N PRO A 107 -2.53 -0.30 -23.59
CA PRO A 107 -3.89 -0.22 -24.08
C PRO A 107 -4.79 0.48 -23.03
N LEU A 108 -5.56 1.45 -23.49
CA LEU A 108 -6.38 2.30 -22.62
C LEU A 108 -7.79 1.70 -22.46
N ALA A 109 -8.27 1.63 -21.21
CA ALA A 109 -9.64 1.23 -20.88
C ALA A 109 -10.08 -0.15 -21.44
N THR A 110 -9.19 -1.14 -21.48
CA THR A 110 -9.48 -2.48 -22.02
C THR A 110 -10.36 -3.35 -21.13
N ARG A 111 -10.40 -3.09 -19.83
CA ARG A 111 -11.21 -3.84 -18.88
C ARG A 111 -12.47 -3.05 -18.50
N PRO A 112 -13.67 -3.54 -18.79
CA PRO A 112 -14.90 -2.87 -18.37
C PRO A 112 -15.00 -2.88 -16.84
N ASP A 113 -15.50 -1.78 -16.28
CA ASP A 113 -15.78 -1.67 -14.85
C ASP A 113 -16.86 -2.70 -14.46
N PRO A 114 -16.61 -3.60 -13.49
CA PRO A 114 -17.65 -4.49 -13.00
C PRO A 114 -18.83 -3.68 -12.47
N LYS A 115 -20.00 -3.88 -13.06
CA LYS A 115 -21.26 -3.27 -12.59
C LYS A 115 -21.69 -3.92 -11.28
N LEU A 116 -21.15 -3.42 -10.17
CA LEU A 116 -21.58 -3.82 -8.84
C LEU A 116 -23.00 -3.27 -8.57
N ALA A 117 -23.79 -4.03 -7.82
CA ALA A 117 -25.08 -3.55 -7.36
C ALA A 117 -24.90 -2.31 -6.48
N LYS A 118 -25.78 -1.32 -6.63
CA LYS A 118 -25.76 -0.12 -5.79
C LYS A 118 -26.07 -0.53 -4.34
N LEU A 119 -25.30 0.04 -3.42
CA LEU A 119 -25.56 -0.08 -2.00
C LEU A 119 -26.55 1.03 -1.60
N GLU A 120 -27.72 0.64 -1.10
CA GLU A 120 -28.80 1.54 -0.69
C GLU A 120 -29.08 1.42 0.81
N GLY A 121 -29.62 2.47 1.42
CA GLY A 121 -30.01 2.48 2.84
C GLY A 121 -28.87 2.77 3.83
N TYR A 122 -27.63 2.98 3.35
CA TYR A 122 -26.51 3.37 4.20
C TYR A 122 -26.52 4.88 4.45
N THR A 123 -26.57 5.27 5.72
CA THR A 123 -26.50 6.66 6.16
C THR A 123 -25.42 6.82 7.22
N PHE A 124 -24.96 8.06 7.42
CA PHE A 124 -24.07 8.41 8.53
C PHE A 124 -24.48 9.76 9.10
N GLU A 125 -24.25 9.96 10.40
CA GLU A 125 -24.47 11.24 11.08
C GLU A 125 -23.36 12.22 10.69
N GLY A 126 -23.73 13.34 10.06
CA GLY A 126 -22.78 14.32 9.55
C GLY A 126 -23.27 15.76 9.67
N TYR A 127 -22.33 16.71 9.55
CA TYR A 127 -22.60 18.14 9.64
C TYR A 127 -22.95 18.68 8.25
N ARG A 128 -24.25 18.97 8.02
CA ARG A 128 -24.73 19.49 6.73
C ARG A 128 -24.32 20.96 6.55
N ASN A 129 -23.65 21.25 5.44
CA ASN A 129 -23.27 22.60 5.03
C ASN A 129 -24.35 23.25 4.17
N ALA A 130 -24.29 24.57 4.02
CA ALA A 130 -25.21 25.35 3.19
C ALA A 130 -25.10 25.05 1.69
N ASP A 131 -23.94 24.56 1.22
CA ASP A 131 -23.70 24.16 -0.17
C ASP A 131 -24.22 22.74 -0.50
N GLY A 132 -24.80 22.04 0.48
CA GLY A 132 -25.31 20.67 0.35
C GLY A 132 -24.29 19.58 0.63
N THR A 133 -23.00 19.92 0.81
CA THR A 133 -21.98 18.96 1.25
C THR A 133 -22.18 18.59 2.72
N VAL A 134 -21.59 17.46 3.15
CA VAL A 134 -21.70 16.96 4.52
C VAL A 134 -20.30 16.71 5.07
N GLY A 135 -19.94 17.43 6.14
CA GLY A 135 -18.69 17.24 6.86
C GLY A 135 -18.78 16.10 7.88
N THR A 136 -17.67 15.39 8.08
CA THR A 136 -17.54 14.34 9.12
C THR A 136 -17.06 14.90 10.46
N LYS A 137 -16.57 16.14 10.47
CA LYS A 137 -16.11 16.85 11.68
C LYS A 137 -16.59 18.30 11.63
N ASN A 138 -16.96 18.83 12.79
CA ASN A 138 -17.27 20.24 12.98
C ASN A 138 -16.00 20.98 13.42
N VAL A 139 -15.36 21.69 12.49
CA VAL A 139 -14.03 22.32 12.70
C VAL A 139 -14.10 23.79 12.32
N LEU A 140 -13.44 24.64 13.11
CA LEU A 140 -13.25 26.05 12.78
C LEU A 140 -11.96 26.22 11.95
N GLY A 141 -12.11 26.56 10.67
CA GLY A 141 -10.97 26.96 9.83
C GLY A 141 -10.68 28.46 9.94
N ILE A 142 -9.43 28.83 10.20
CA ILE A 142 -8.97 30.22 10.23
C ILE A 142 -7.92 30.41 9.14
N MET A 143 -8.16 31.38 8.26
CA MET A 143 -7.27 31.77 7.18
C MET A 143 -7.09 33.28 7.19
N THR A 144 -5.89 33.74 6.87
CA THR A 144 -5.58 35.16 6.65
C THR A 144 -5.34 35.40 5.17
N SER A 145 -5.65 36.60 4.66
CA SER A 145 -5.32 36.96 3.28
C SER A 145 -3.81 36.88 3.01
N VAL A 146 -3.43 36.65 1.75
CA VAL A 146 -2.04 36.43 1.29
C VAL A 146 -1.06 37.55 1.68
N GLN A 147 -1.54 38.78 1.82
CA GLN A 147 -0.70 39.96 2.14
C GLN A 147 -0.45 40.15 3.64
N CYS A 148 -1.03 39.30 4.50
CA CYS A 148 -0.80 39.35 5.94
C CYS A 148 0.54 38.71 6.30
N VAL A 149 1.06 39.09 7.47
CA VAL A 149 2.25 38.47 8.07
C VAL A 149 1.98 37.00 8.40
N ALA A 150 2.84 36.10 7.92
CA ALA A 150 2.76 34.68 8.23
C ALA A 150 3.05 34.43 9.72
N GLY A 151 2.42 33.40 10.29
CA GLY A 151 2.63 32.95 11.68
C GLY A 151 1.66 33.51 12.72
N VAL A 152 0.91 34.58 12.41
CA VAL A 152 -0.14 35.09 13.32
C VAL A 152 -1.27 34.09 13.49
N THR A 153 -1.69 33.43 12.41
CA THR A 153 -2.76 32.42 12.43
C THR A 153 -2.42 31.26 13.36
N ASP A 154 -1.19 30.77 13.34
CA ASP A 154 -0.75 29.65 14.20
C ASP A 154 -0.79 30.04 15.68
N TYR A 155 -0.32 31.25 15.98
CA TYR A 155 -0.38 31.78 17.34
C TYR A 155 -1.83 31.90 17.84
N VAL A 156 -2.71 32.46 17.01
CA VAL A 156 -4.14 32.62 17.32
C VAL A 156 -4.81 31.27 17.51
N VAL A 157 -4.63 30.33 16.58
CA VAL A 157 -5.19 28.97 16.69
C VAL A 157 -4.69 28.28 17.95
N GLY A 158 -3.39 28.36 18.25
CA GLY A 158 -2.83 27.80 19.48
C GLY A 158 -3.48 28.37 20.75
N ARG A 159 -3.77 29.67 20.76
CA ARG A 159 -4.48 30.32 21.87
C ARG A 159 -5.94 29.88 21.95
N ILE A 160 -6.66 29.84 20.84
CA ILE A 160 -8.06 29.41 20.78
C ILE A 160 -8.20 27.96 21.27
N LYS A 161 -7.30 27.06 20.87
CA LYS A 161 -7.31 25.67 21.35
C LYS A 161 -7.16 25.54 22.86
N ARG A 162 -6.36 26.41 23.50
CA ARG A 162 -6.15 26.38 24.95
C ARG A 162 -7.27 27.06 25.74
N GLU A 163 -7.74 28.21 25.26
CA GLU A 163 -8.62 29.10 26.04
C GLU A 163 -10.11 28.96 25.70
N LEU A 164 -10.43 28.71 24.43
CA LEU A 164 -11.81 28.74 23.93
C LEU A 164 -12.36 27.37 23.58
N LEU A 165 -11.58 26.49 22.96
CA LEU A 165 -12.05 25.16 22.53
C LEU A 165 -12.64 24.33 23.69
N PRO A 166 -12.07 24.33 24.93
CA PRO A 166 -12.69 23.62 26.06
C PRO A 166 -14.09 24.09 26.43
N ARG A 167 -14.48 25.31 26.03
CA ARG A 167 -15.80 25.90 26.28
C ARG A 167 -16.84 25.50 25.23
N PHE A 168 -16.41 24.91 24.10
CA PHE A 168 -17.27 24.53 22.97
C PHE A 168 -17.13 23.04 22.66
N PRO A 169 -17.75 22.14 23.44
CA PRO A 169 -17.58 20.69 23.30
C PRO A 169 -18.08 20.12 21.96
N ASN A 170 -18.94 20.85 21.26
CA ASN A 170 -19.48 20.44 19.95
C ASN A 170 -18.54 20.82 18.78
N VAL A 171 -17.45 21.54 19.03
CA VAL A 171 -16.43 21.88 18.04
C VAL A 171 -15.26 20.93 18.22
N GLY A 172 -14.95 20.15 17.18
CA GLY A 172 -13.93 19.10 17.25
C GLY A 172 -12.50 19.62 17.17
N ASP A 173 -12.26 20.70 16.41
CA ASP A 173 -10.93 21.32 16.33
C ASP A 173 -10.97 22.74 15.77
N VAL A 174 -9.82 23.42 15.83
CA VAL A 174 -9.53 24.68 15.15
C VAL A 174 -8.28 24.51 14.29
N VAL A 175 -8.37 24.82 12.99
CA VAL A 175 -7.29 24.57 12.02
C VAL A 175 -6.84 25.89 11.39
N ALA A 176 -5.52 26.12 11.40
CA ALA A 176 -4.89 27.21 10.66
C ALA A 176 -4.68 26.79 9.20
N LEU A 177 -5.16 27.61 8.28
CA LEU A 177 -4.91 27.47 6.85
C LEU A 177 -3.97 28.59 6.41
N ASN A 178 -2.68 28.31 6.40
CA ASN A 178 -1.65 29.29 6.07
C ASN A 178 -1.28 29.26 4.59
N HIS A 179 -1.11 30.44 4.01
CA HIS A 179 -0.41 30.58 2.73
C HIS A 179 1.10 30.37 2.92
N VAL A 180 1.78 29.96 1.85
CA VAL A 180 3.25 29.96 1.83
C VAL A 180 3.76 31.39 1.97
N THR A 181 4.75 31.58 2.84
CA THR A 181 5.40 32.87 3.13
C THR A 181 5.88 33.52 1.83
N TRP A 182 5.37 34.72 1.53
CA TRP A 182 5.77 35.63 0.45
C TRP A 182 6.08 34.97 -0.92
N ARG A 183 5.05 34.86 -1.77
CA ARG A 183 5.30 35.01 -3.22
C ARG A 183 5.20 36.50 -3.54
N SER A 184 6.35 37.14 -3.75
CA SER A 184 6.45 38.47 -4.34
C SER A 184 5.55 38.56 -5.57
N ILE A 185 4.60 39.49 -5.54
CA ILE A 185 4.23 40.21 -6.75
C ILE A 185 5.56 40.79 -7.27
N PRO A 186 6.02 40.48 -8.50
CA PRO A 186 7.22 41.11 -9.02
C PRO A 186 6.98 42.61 -8.99
N THR A 187 7.89 43.31 -8.31
CA THR A 187 7.95 44.76 -8.16
C THR A 187 7.61 45.40 -9.50
N LEU A 188 6.39 45.94 -9.60
CA LEU A 188 6.01 46.77 -10.73
C LEU A 188 6.99 47.93 -10.71
N ALA A 189 7.83 48.00 -11.74
CA ALA A 189 8.81 49.05 -11.92
C ALA A 189 8.12 50.42 -11.79
N ALA A 190 8.41 51.14 -10.72
CA ALA A 190 8.27 52.59 -10.71
C ALA A 190 9.30 53.15 -11.71
N ARG A 191 8.91 53.23 -12.98
CA ARG A 191 9.56 54.11 -13.95
C ARG A 191 9.11 55.53 -13.60
N SER A 192 10.09 56.31 -13.19
CA SER A 192 10.09 57.77 -13.13
C SER A 192 9.45 58.40 -14.37
N TRP A 193 8.52 59.33 -14.14
CA TRP A 193 8.53 60.64 -14.79
C TRP A 193 8.83 61.67 -13.72
#